data_AF-A0A1M4PQD9-F1
#
_entry.id   AF-A0A1M4PQD9-F1
#
_cell.length_a   1.000
_cell.length_b   1.000
_cell.length_c   1.000
_cell.angle_alpha   90.00
_cell.angle_beta   90.00
_cell.angle_gamma   90.00
#
_symmetry.space_group_name_H-M   'P 1'
#
loop_
_entity.id
_entity.type
_entity.pdbx_description
1 polymer ?
#
loop_
_entity_poly.entity_id
_entity_poly.type
_entity_poly.pdbx_seq_one_letter_code
_entity_poly.pdbx_strand_id
1 'polypeptide(L)'
;MISLVIVSHSKKISEGVVELCYEMVGEDLRIIPVGGTSDGRIGTDPILIKKAIEKAYDVDGVLIFTDIGSSIMSSELAIEMVEKNKGKDFYIRYT
;
A
#
# COMPACT_ATOMS: atom_id res chain seq x y z
N MET A 1 -13.85 -2.43 7.90
CA MET A 1 -12.61 -2.67 8.66
C MET A 1 -11.50 -1.83 8.03
N ILE A 2 -10.50 -1.34 8.77
CA ILE A 2 -9.37 -0.61 8.13
C ILE A 2 -8.47 -1.62 7.40
N SER A 3 -8.18 -1.38 6.12
CA SER A 3 -7.26 -2.21 5.33
C SER A 3 -5.86 -1.59 5.26
N LEU A 4 -4.83 -2.40 5.04
CA LEU A 4 -3.44 -1.97 4.98
C LEU A 4 -2.88 -2.08 3.56
N VAL A 5 -2.02 -1.13 3.18
CA VAL A 5 -1.17 -1.21 1.99
C VAL A 5 0.27 -1.00 2.42
N ILE A 6 1.14 -1.96 2.09
CA ILE A 6 2.57 -1.90 2.39
C ILE A 6 3.31 -1.52 1.11
N VAL A 7 3.86 -0.32 1.06
CA VAL A 7 4.58 0.24 -0.09
C VAL A 7 6.09 0.21 0.19
N SER A 8 6.86 -0.43 -0.70
CA SER A 8 8.32 -0.41 -0.65
C SER A 8 8.96 -0.24 -2.02
N HIS A 9 10.20 0.24 -2.05
CA HIS A 9 11.04 0.18 -3.25
C HIS A 9 11.32 -1.26 -3.70
N SER A 10 11.18 -2.25 -2.81
CA SER A 10 11.47 -3.65 -3.09
C SER A 10 10.22 -4.49 -2.98
N LYS A 11 9.86 -5.17 -4.06
CA LYS A 11 8.79 -6.17 -4.08
C LYS A 11 8.98 -7.22 -2.97
N LYS A 12 10.22 -7.70 -2.80
CA LYS A 12 10.57 -8.71 -1.78
C LYS A 12 10.31 -8.23 -0.37
N ILE A 13 10.56 -6.95 -0.08
CA ILE A 13 10.31 -6.38 1.25
C ILE A 13 8.81 -6.28 1.48
N SER A 14 8.05 -5.70 0.54
CA SER A 14 6.60 -5.58 0.70
C SER A 14 5.93 -6.93 0.88
N GLU A 15 6.32 -7.94 0.08
CA GLU A 15 5.76 -9.30 0.19
C GLU A 15 6.15 -9.97 1.52
N GLY A 16 7.43 -9.90 1.91
CA GLY A 16 7.89 -10.50 3.16
C GLY A 16 7.29 -9.88 4.42
N VAL A 17 6.99 -8.58 4.41
CA VAL A 17 6.25 -7.93 5.52
C VAL A 17 4.83 -8.50 5.63
N VAL A 18 4.13 -8.66 4.51
CA VAL A 18 2.77 -9.21 4.50
C VAL A 18 2.76 -10.67 4.93
N GLU A 19 3.70 -11.47 4.42
CA GLU A 19 3.90 -12.86 4.83
C GLU A 19 4.10 -12.96 6.36
N LEU A 20 5.00 -12.15 6.92
CA LEU A 20 5.23 -12.11 8.36
C LEU A 20 3.98 -11.72 9.15
N CYS A 21 3.22 -10.72 8.69
CA CYS A 21 1.97 -10.34 9.33
C CYS A 21 1.00 -11.54 9.37
N TYR A 22 0.82 -12.25 8.26
CA TYR A 22 -0.10 -13.38 8.22
C TYR A 22 0.32 -14.56 9.10
N GLU A 23 1.62 -14.80 9.27
CA GLU A 23 2.10 -15.78 10.26
C GLU A 23 1.77 -15.38 11.70
N MET A 24 1.67 -14.09 12.01
CA MET A 24 1.44 -13.60 13.38
C MET A 24 -0.03 -13.42 13.74
N VAL A 25 -0.86 -12.94 12.80
CA VAL A 25 -2.25 -12.52 13.08
C VAL A 25 -3.29 -13.22 12.21
N GLY A 26 -2.88 -14.10 11.29
CA GLY A 26 -3.78 -14.76 10.35
C GLY A 26 -4.34 -13.84 9.27
N GLU A 27 -5.17 -14.39 8.38
CA GLU A 27 -5.69 -13.70 7.18
C GLU A 27 -6.92 -12.80 7.44
N ASP A 28 -7.29 -12.60 8.70
CA ASP A 28 -8.44 -11.76 9.08
C ASP A 28 -8.21 -10.28 8.70
N LEU A 29 -6.95 -9.84 8.56
CA LEU A 29 -6.59 -8.50 8.12
C LEU A 29 -6.33 -8.44 6.61
N ARG A 30 -6.95 -7.47 5.93
CA ARG A 30 -6.65 -7.22 4.51
C ARG A 30 -5.39 -6.38 4.40
N ILE A 31 -4.30 -6.99 3.91
CA ILE A 31 -3.00 -6.33 3.73
C ILE A 31 -2.54 -6.54 2.30
N ILE A 32 -2.31 -5.45 1.55
CA ILE A 32 -1.91 -5.50 0.15
C ILE A 32 -0.43 -5.08 0.01
N PRO A 33 0.48 -5.97 -0.41
CA PRO A 33 1.86 -5.60 -0.68
C PRO A 33 1.99 -4.90 -2.03
N VAL A 34 2.81 -3.85 -2.07
CA VAL A 34 3.24 -3.16 -3.29
C VAL A 34 4.71 -2.83 -3.18
N GLY A 35 5.51 -3.30 -4.12
CA GLY A 35 6.86 -2.79 -4.22
C GLY A 35 7.54 -3.07 -5.53
N GLY A 36 8.57 -2.27 -5.80
CA GLY A 36 9.23 -2.24 -7.08
C GLY A 36 8.44 -1.47 -8.14
N THR A 37 9.07 -1.33 -9.30
CA THR A 37 8.46 -0.78 -10.51
C THR A 37 7.69 -1.87 -11.29
N SER A 38 6.89 -1.47 -12.28
CA SER A 38 6.14 -2.40 -13.14
C SER A 38 7.00 -3.39 -13.92
N ASP A 39 8.29 -3.10 -14.12
CA ASP A 39 9.29 -4.01 -14.70
C ASP A 39 10.10 -4.79 -13.64
N GLY A 40 9.72 -4.72 -12.36
CA GLY A 40 10.28 -5.53 -11.28
C GLY A 40 11.60 -5.03 -10.70
N ARG A 41 12.06 -3.82 -11.06
CA ARG A 41 13.26 -3.20 -10.49
C ARG A 41 12.97 -2.57 -9.12
N ILE A 42 14.04 -2.21 -8.42
CA ILE A 42 13.95 -1.39 -7.21
C ILE A 42 13.43 0.00 -7.59
N GLY A 43 12.38 0.45 -6.90
CA GLY A 43 11.70 1.71 -7.16
C GLY A 43 10.22 1.64 -6.77
N THR A 44 9.47 2.69 -7.04
CA THR A 44 8.03 2.75 -6.77
C THR A 44 7.25 3.17 -8.00
N ASP A 45 6.04 2.65 -8.12
CA ASP A 45 5.14 2.94 -9.25
C ASP A 45 3.78 3.40 -8.71
N PRO A 46 3.41 4.69 -8.84
CA PRO A 46 2.14 5.24 -8.39
C PRO A 46 0.92 4.51 -8.95
N ILE A 47 1.01 3.94 -10.15
CA ILE A 47 -0.09 3.18 -10.76
C ILE A 47 -0.29 1.85 -10.05
N LEU A 48 0.79 1.17 -9.65
CA LEU A 48 0.69 -0.06 -8.86
C LEU A 48 0.13 0.24 -7.47
N ILE A 49 0.57 1.33 -6.84
CA ILE A 49 0.08 1.76 -5.53
C ILE A 49 -1.41 2.10 -5.61
N LYS A 50 -1.85 2.88 -6.61
CA LYS A 50 -3.26 3.19 -6.85
C LYS A 50 -4.11 1.91 -6.92
N LYS A 51 -3.68 0.95 -7.75
CA LYS A 51 -4.40 -0.33 -7.91
C LYS A 51 -4.49 -1.10 -6.59
N ALA A 52 -3.45 -1.06 -5.78
CA ALA A 52 -3.47 -1.69 -4.47
C ALA A 52 -4.40 -0.99 -3.49
N ILE A 53 -4.41 0.34 -3.46
CA ILE A 53 -5.38 1.12 -2.69
C ILE A 53 -6.80 0.77 -3.13
N GLU A 54 -7.07 0.70 -4.44
CA GLU A 54 -8.38 0.33 -4.98
C GLU A 54 -8.82 -1.08 -4.59
N LYS A 55 -7.88 -2.03 -4.50
CA LYS A 55 -8.12 -3.40 -4.02
C LYS A 55 -8.29 -3.48 -2.50
N ALA A 56 -7.54 -2.67 -1.76
CA ALA A 56 -7.59 -2.61 -0.31
C ALA A 56 -8.90 -1.99 0.17
N TYR A 57 -9.44 -1.02 -0.59
CA TYR A 57 -10.54 -0.17 -0.19
C TYR A 57 -11.73 -0.95 0.40
N ASP A 58 -12.11 -0.55 1.62
CA ASP A 58 -13.24 -1.03 2.40
C ASP A 58 -13.92 0.18 3.08
N VAL A 59 -15.08 -0.04 3.72
CA VAL A 59 -15.95 1.01 4.29
C VAL A 59 -15.22 1.95 5.27
N ASP A 60 -14.23 1.44 6.01
CA ASP A 60 -13.56 2.20 7.08
C ASP A 60 -12.22 2.84 6.66
N GLY A 61 -11.83 2.75 5.38
CA GLY A 61 -10.62 3.41 4.86
C GLY A 61 -9.38 2.51 4.73
N VAL A 62 -8.25 3.14 4.36
CA VAL A 62 -6.98 2.46 4.02
C VAL A 62 -5.79 3.15 4.69
N LEU A 63 -4.99 2.38 5.43
CA LEU A 63 -3.73 2.79 6.02
C LEU A 63 -2.56 2.37 5.12
N ILE A 64 -1.76 3.34 4.71
CA ILE A 64 -0.61 3.13 3.81
C ILE A 64 0.67 3.29 4.63
N PHE A 65 1.47 2.22 4.68
CA PHE A 65 2.82 2.25 5.22
C PHE A 65 3.81 2.30 4.06
N THR A 66 4.76 3.22 4.15
CA THR A 66 5.83 3.36 3.16
C THR A 66 7.16 3.07 3.83
N ASP A 67 8.14 2.59 3.07
CA ASP A 67 9.52 2.49 3.56
C ASP A 67 10.16 3.88 3.75
N ILE A 68 10.97 4.35 2.80
CA ILE A 68 11.75 5.59 2.91
C ILE A 68 11.74 6.35 1.59
N GLY A 69 11.86 7.68 1.66
CA GLY A 69 12.10 8.51 0.48
C GLY A 69 10.91 8.57 -0.50
N SER A 70 11.15 8.29 -1.79
CA SER A 70 10.19 8.54 -2.88
C SER A 70 8.92 7.69 -2.86
N SER A 71 8.86 6.68 -2.01
CA SER A 71 7.66 5.87 -1.80
C SER A 71 6.51 6.69 -1.23
N ILE A 72 6.81 7.74 -0.47
CA ILE A 72 5.84 8.70 0.08
C ILE A 72 5.18 9.48 -1.06
N MET A 73 5.97 10.21 -1.85
CA MET A 73 5.46 11.01 -2.98
C MET A 73 4.67 10.16 -3.98
N SER A 74 5.13 8.92 -4.21
CA SER A 74 4.43 7.98 -5.09
C SER A 74 3.07 7.56 -4.51
N SER A 75 2.98 7.42 -3.19
CA SER A 75 1.74 7.08 -2.48
C SER A 75 0.78 8.26 -2.44
N GLU A 76 1.27 9.48 -2.22
CA GLU A 76 0.48 10.71 -2.29
C GLU A 76 -0.15 10.88 -3.68
N LEU A 77 0.66 10.76 -4.74
CA LEU A 77 0.16 10.81 -6.12
C LEU A 77 -0.87 9.71 -6.37
N ALA A 78 -0.62 8.49 -5.89
CA ALA A 78 -1.57 7.39 -6.04
C ALA A 78 -2.93 7.69 -5.38
N ILE A 79 -2.94 8.32 -4.20
CA ILE A 79 -4.17 8.77 -3.52
C ILE A 79 -4.90 9.81 -4.35
N GLU A 80 -4.20 10.80 -4.91
CA GLU A 80 -4.80 11.83 -5.77
C GLU A 80 -5.47 11.23 -7.03
N MET A 81 -4.94 10.11 -7.52
CA MET A 81 -5.46 9.40 -8.68
C MET A 81 -6.68 8.51 -8.38
N VAL A 82 -7.01 8.25 -7.11
CA VAL A 82 -8.21 7.49 -6.74
C VAL A 82 -9.45 8.37 -6.86
N GLU A 83 -10.53 7.85 -7.43
CA GLU A 83 -11.77 8.61 -7.61
C GLU A 83 -12.39 9.05 -6.27
N LYS A 84 -12.69 10.35 -6.15
CA LYS A 84 -13.17 11.03 -4.92
C LYS A 84 -14.52 10.54 -4.36
N ASN A 85 -15.21 9.62 -5.02
CA ASN A 85 -16.48 9.06 -4.57
C ASN A 85 -16.34 7.94 -3.53
N LYS A 86 -15.10 7.56 -3.21
CA LYS A 86 -14.76 6.62 -2.14
C LYS A 86 -14.55 7.41 -0.85
N GLY A 87 -15.52 7.32 0.05
CA GLY A 87 -15.54 7.90 1.40
C GLY A 87 -14.18 7.92 2.09
N LYS A 88 -13.93 9.07 2.72
CA LYS A 88 -12.67 9.49 3.33
C LYS A 88 -12.21 8.50 4.40
N ASP A 89 -10.96 8.04 4.27
CA ASP A 89 -9.89 8.33 5.23
C ASP A 89 -8.64 7.51 4.82
N PHE A 90 -7.75 8.15 4.06
CA PHE A 90 -6.43 7.61 3.74
C PHE A 90 -5.43 8.17 4.74
N TYR A 91 -4.71 7.29 5.42
CA TYR A 91 -3.65 7.68 6.33
C TYR A 91 -2.33 7.16 5.81
N ILE A 92 -1.36 8.05 5.61
CA ILE A 92 0.03 7.66 5.35
C ILE A 92 0.76 7.71 6.68
N ARG A 93 1.42 6.60 7.05
CA ARG A 93 2.26 6.54 8.24
C ARG A 93 3.69 6.16 7.89
N TYR A 94 4.61 6.96 8.41
CA TYR A 94 6.05 6.78 8.29
C TYR A 94 6.56 5.86 9.41
N THR A 95 7.58 5.06 9.10
CA THR A 95 8.47 4.42 10.10
C THR A 95 9.65 5.31 10.44
#